data_AF-A0A6V7QFF6-F1
#
_entry.id   AF-A0A6V7QFF6-F1
#
_cell.length_a   1.000
_cell.length_b   1.000
_cell.length_c   1.000
_cell.angle_alpha   90.00
_cell.angle_beta   90.00
_cell.angle_gamma   90.00
#
_symmetry.space_group_name_H-M   'P 1'
#
loop_
_entity.id
_entity.type
_entity.pdbx_description
1 polymer ?
#
loop_
_entity_poly.entity_id
_entity_poly.type
_entity_poly.pdbx_seq_one_letter_code
_entity_poly.pdbx_strand_id
1 'polypeptide(L)'
;MNGGQDGAQIAISGCYAGPIFNTLAGLGLSLVVSSWAVHPEPFVVPVGPALFEILGFMIGGLLWALVILPRKDMRLDRVLGIGLLAIYLCFLSLRLSQSLGLVQV
;
A
#
# COMPACT_ATOMS: atom_id res chain seq x y z
N MET A 1 0.99 -0.20 33.07
CA MET A 1 1.06 -1.16 31.94
C MET A 1 1.42 -0.42 30.63
N ASN A 2 2.50 0.36 30.64
CA ASN A 2 2.98 1.04 29.42
C ASN A 2 4.22 0.29 28.96
N GLY A 3 4.10 -0.46 27.87
CA GLY A 3 5.26 -1.05 27.21
C GLY A 3 6.26 0.06 26.93
N GLY A 4 7.48 -0.07 27.44
CA GLY A 4 8.54 0.91 27.27
C GLY A 4 8.97 1.06 25.81
N GLN A 5 10.24 1.40 25.58
CA GLN A 5 10.79 1.52 24.21
C GLN A 5 10.52 0.27 23.35
N ASP A 6 10.44 -0.91 23.97
CA ASP A 6 10.12 -2.18 23.31
C ASP A 6 8.70 -2.20 22.71
N GLY A 7 7.71 -1.65 23.41
CA GLY A 7 6.32 -1.63 22.93
C GLY A 7 6.13 -0.76 21.69
N ALA A 8 6.79 0.40 21.66
CA ALA A 8 6.79 1.29 20.51
C ALA A 8 7.50 0.65 19.29
N GLN A 9 8.61 -0.05 19.53
CA GLN A 9 9.33 -0.74 18.46
C GLN A 9 8.53 -1.91 17.87
N ILE A 10 7.81 -2.67 18.71
CA ILE A 10 6.89 -3.74 18.27
C ILE A 10 5.73 -3.17 17.44
N ALA A 11 5.16 -2.03 17.83
CA ALA A 11 4.10 -1.39 17.06
C ALA A 11 4.61 -0.93 15.68
N ILE A 12 5.80 -0.32 15.62
CA ILE A 12 6.41 0.13 14.37
C ILE A 12 6.74 -1.04 13.46
N SER A 13 7.33 -2.12 13.99
CA SER A 13 7.63 -3.31 13.20
C SER A 13 6.35 -3.96 12.67
N GLY A 14 5.28 -3.98 13.45
CA GLY A 14 3.95 -4.43 13.00
C GLY A 14 3.39 -3.59 11.84
N CYS A 15 3.48 -2.26 11.92
CA CYS A 15 3.02 -1.36 10.85
C CYS A 15 3.76 -1.55 9.52
N TYR A 16 5.02 -2.01 9.53
CA TYR A 16 5.75 -2.37 8.31
C TYR A 16 5.50 -3.82 7.87
N ALA A 17 5.47 -4.75 8.82
CA ALA A 17 5.32 -6.18 8.55
C ALA A 17 3.99 -6.48 7.85
N GLY A 18 2.89 -5.80 8.23
CA GLY A 18 1.58 -6.00 7.62
C GLY A 18 1.57 -5.74 6.10
N PRO A 19 1.91 -4.51 5.63
CA PRO A 19 1.99 -4.20 4.21
C PRO A 19 2.99 -5.06 3.43
N ILE A 20 4.15 -5.37 4.03
CA ILE A 20 5.16 -6.24 3.41
C ILE A 20 4.60 -7.64 3.18
N PHE A 21 3.97 -8.23 4.20
CA PHE A 21 3.35 -9.54 4.11
C PHE A 21 2.21 -9.56 3.08
N ASN A 22 1.35 -8.54 3.07
CA ASN A 22 0.26 -8.44 2.10
C ASN A 22 0.78 -8.36 0.65
N THR A 23 1.88 -7.64 0.42
CA THR A 23 2.47 -7.54 -0.93
C THR A 23 3.10 -8.86 -1.37
N LEU A 24 3.84 -9.54 -0.49
CA LEU A 24 4.51 -10.80 -0.81
C LEU A 24 3.52 -11.98 -0.91
N ALA A 25 2.75 -12.22 0.14
CA ALA A 25 1.86 -13.36 0.23
C ALA A 25 0.50 -13.10 -0.43
N GLY A 26 -0.03 -11.88 -0.31
CA GLY A 26 -1.32 -11.52 -0.90
C GLY A 26 -1.21 -11.34 -2.42
N LEU A 27 -0.39 -10.38 -2.88
CA LEU A 27 -0.24 -10.12 -4.31
C LEU A 27 0.70 -11.13 -4.99
N GLY A 28 1.91 -11.31 -4.47
CA GLY A 28 2.95 -12.13 -5.10
C GLY A 28 2.57 -13.59 -5.29
N LEU A 29 2.10 -14.26 -4.23
CA LEU A 29 1.71 -15.67 -4.31
C LEU A 29 0.51 -15.87 -5.25
N SER A 30 -0.49 -14.98 -5.21
CA SER A 30 -1.63 -15.03 -6.13
C SER A 30 -1.19 -14.91 -7.59
N LEU A 31 -0.28 -13.99 -7.91
CA LEU A 31 0.28 -13.84 -9.26
C LEU A 31 1.02 -15.12 -9.71
N VAL A 32 1.78 -15.75 -8.83
CA VAL A 32 2.49 -17.02 -9.13
C VAL A 32 1.50 -18.14 -9.41
N VAL A 33 0.49 -18.33 -8.56
CA VAL A 33 -0.53 -19.38 -8.73
C VAL A 33 -1.35 -19.15 -10.00
N SER A 34 -1.76 -17.91 -10.28
CA SER A 34 -2.49 -17.57 -11.50
C SER A 34 -1.67 -17.79 -12.76
N SER A 35 -0.37 -17.47 -12.73
CA SER A 35 0.53 -17.71 -13.87
C SER A 35 0.76 -19.21 -14.09
N TRP A 36 0.89 -19.98 -13.01
CA TRP A 36 1.04 -21.43 -13.08
C TRP A 36 -0.20 -22.11 -13.67
N ALA A 37 -1.40 -21.63 -13.33
CA ALA A 37 -2.66 -22.20 -13.80
C ALA A 37 -2.88 -22.04 -15.32
N VAL A 38 -2.28 -21.02 -15.94
CA VAL A 38 -2.46 -20.67 -17.36
C VAL A 38 -1.28 -21.12 -18.23
N HIS A 39 -0.20 -21.66 -17.62
CA HIS A 39 0.97 -22.15 -18.33
C HIS A 39 0.61 -23.26 -19.36
N PRO A 40 1.10 -23.21 -20.62
CA PRO A 40 2.21 -22.40 -21.15
C PRO A 40 1.83 -21.00 -21.66
N GLU A 41 0.55 -20.60 -21.61
CA GLU A 41 0.12 -19.30 -22.10
C GLU A 41 0.50 -18.17 -21.13
N PRO A 42 0.78 -16.96 -21.64
CA PRO A 42 1.13 -15.82 -20.80
C PRO A 42 -0.09 -15.36 -19.99
N PHE A 43 0.09 -15.17 -18.68
CA PHE A 43 -0.94 -14.60 -17.82
C PHE A 43 -1.17 -13.11 -18.13
N VAL A 44 -2.35 -12.78 -18.61
CA VAL A 44 -2.76 -11.39 -18.89
C VAL A 44 -3.44 -10.81 -17.67
N VAL A 45 -2.82 -9.80 -17.05
CA VAL A 45 -3.45 -9.07 -15.94
C VAL A 45 -4.61 -8.24 -16.51
N PRO A 46 -5.85 -8.36 -15.97
CA PRO A 46 -6.97 -7.54 -16.43
C PRO A 46 -6.69 -6.06 -16.10
N VAL A 47 -6.32 -5.29 -17.13
CA VAL A 47 -5.94 -3.89 -16.98
C VAL A 47 -7.20 -3.04 -16.89
N GLY A 48 -7.56 -2.64 -15.66
CA GLY A 48 -8.66 -1.70 -15.40
C GLY A 48 -8.15 -0.34 -14.91
N PRO A 49 -8.83 0.78 -15.22
CA PRO A 49 -8.46 2.11 -14.72
C PRO A 49 -8.41 2.16 -13.18
N ALA A 50 -9.35 1.45 -12.55
CA ALA A 50 -9.41 1.23 -11.12
C ALA A 50 -8.15 0.55 -10.53
N LEU A 51 -7.50 -0.32 -11.30
CA LEU A 51 -6.30 -1.05 -10.87
C LEU A 51 -5.10 -0.11 -10.87
N PHE A 52 -4.94 0.72 -11.91
CA PHE A 52 -3.92 1.76 -11.96
C PHE A 52 -4.07 2.81 -10.86
N GLU A 53 -5.30 3.19 -10.52
CA GLU A 53 -5.55 4.10 -9.40
C GLU A 53 -5.01 3.51 -8.09
N ILE A 54 -5.43 2.29 -7.73
CA ILE A 54 -4.98 1.60 -6.51
C ILE A 54 -3.44 1.49 -6.50
N LEU A 55 -2.86 1.02 -7.60
CA LEU A 55 -1.42 0.80 -7.70
C LEU A 55 -0.65 2.13 -7.64
N GLY A 56 -1.18 3.18 -8.27
CA GLY A 56 -0.59 4.52 -8.26
C GLY A 56 -0.57 5.14 -6.86
N PHE A 57 -1.67 5.07 -6.12
CA PHE A 57 -1.72 5.55 -4.73
C PHE A 57 -0.83 4.71 -3.80
N MET A 58 -0.79 3.39 -3.99
CA MET A 58 0.11 2.51 -3.26
C MET A 58 1.58 2.86 -3.49
N ILE A 59 2.00 3.01 -4.75
CA ILE A 59 3.36 3.39 -5.11
C ILE A 59 3.67 4.81 -4.63
N GLY A 60 2.74 5.75 -4.76
CA GLY A 60 2.88 7.12 -4.26
C GLY A 60 3.13 7.17 -2.75
N GLY A 61 2.36 6.41 -1.97
CA GLY A 61 2.57 6.26 -0.52
C GLY A 61 3.92 5.65 -0.17
N LEU A 62 4.34 4.62 -0.93
CA LEU A 62 5.64 3.98 -0.74
C LEU A 62 6.81 4.91 -1.07
N LEU A 63 6.72 5.66 -2.18
CA LEU A 63 7.72 6.66 -2.57
C LEU A 63 7.82 7.79 -1.55
N TRP A 64 6.69 8.28 -1.05
CA TRP A 64 6.65 9.27 0.02
C TRP A 64 7.35 8.75 1.28
N ALA A 65 7.05 7.52 1.69
CA ALA A 65 7.71 6.87 2.81
C ALA A 65 9.22 6.71 2.57
N LEU A 66 9.61 6.22 1.41
CA LEU A 66 11.01 6.01 1.02
C LEU A 66 11.81 7.31 0.99
N VAL A 67 11.20 8.45 0.68
CA VAL A 67 11.89 9.76 0.66
C VAL A 67 12.00 10.36 2.06
N ILE A 68 10.99 10.20 2.92
CA ILE A 68 10.94 10.87 4.22
C ILE A 68 11.64 10.07 5.32
N LEU A 69 11.53 8.74 5.31
CA LEU A 69 12.16 7.88 6.31
C LEU A 69 13.68 8.07 6.40
N PRO A 70 14.45 8.04 5.30
CA PRO A 70 15.90 8.23 5.35
C PRO A 70 16.28 9.65 5.78
N ARG A 71 15.47 10.66 5.43
CA ARG A 71 15.72 12.06 5.83
C ARG A 71 15.43 12.34 7.31
N LYS A 72 14.83 11.41 8.04
CA LYS A 72 14.44 11.53 9.44
C LYS A 72 15.07 10.44 10.31
N ASP A 73 16.25 9.93 9.91
CA ASP A 73 17.00 8.89 10.64
C ASP A 73 16.19 7.60 10.88
N MET A 74 15.35 7.19 9.93
CA MET A 74 14.45 6.04 10.05
C MET A 74 13.46 6.14 11.23
N ARG A 75 13.26 7.34 11.78
CA ARG A 75 12.30 7.58 12.85
C ARG A 75 10.94 7.95 12.25
N LEU A 76 9.90 7.32 12.76
CA LEU A 76 8.53 7.65 12.40
C LEU A 76 8.21 9.07 12.90
N ASP A 77 8.04 10.01 11.98
CA ASP A 77 7.74 11.41 12.28
C ASP A 77 6.31 11.78 11.86
N ARG A 78 5.75 12.83 12.48
CA ARG A 78 4.37 13.28 12.17
C ARG A 78 4.20 13.63 10.69
N VAL A 79 5.24 14.12 10.03
CA VAL A 79 5.22 14.45 8.60
C VAL A 79 4.95 13.21 7.73
N LEU A 80 5.56 12.07 8.09
CA LEU A 80 5.32 10.81 7.40
C LEU A 80 3.86 10.40 7.57
N GLY A 81 3.37 10.38 8.82
CA GLY A 81 1.99 10.00 9.13
C GLY A 81 0.94 10.88 8.43
N ILE A 82 1.11 12.20 8.48
CA ILE A 82 0.19 13.15 7.82
C ILE A 82 0.18 12.93 6.30
N GLY A 83 1.35 12.72 5.69
CA GLY A 83 1.42 12.47 4.25
C GLY A 83 0.78 11.15 3.83
N LEU A 84 1.03 10.05 4.55
CA LEU A 84 0.34 8.78 4.28
C LEU A 84 -1.18 8.91 4.46
N LEU A 85 -1.63 9.59 5.51
CA LEU A 85 -3.06 9.81 5.76
C LEU A 85 -3.69 10.63 4.64
N ALA A 86 -3.02 11.68 4.17
CA ALA A 86 -3.51 12.51 3.07
C ALA A 86 -3.63 11.73 1.75
N ILE A 87 -2.63 10.89 1.43
CA ILE A 87 -2.66 10.00 0.27
C ILE A 87 -3.83 9.00 0.39
N TYR A 88 -4.02 8.41 1.57
CA TYR A 88 -5.11 7.46 1.82
C TYR A 88 -6.49 8.11 1.74
N LEU A 89 -6.68 9.31 2.32
CA LEU A 89 -7.94 10.04 2.24
C LEU A 89 -8.26 10.44 0.79
N CYS A 90 -7.26 10.89 0.03
CA CYS A 90 -7.43 11.19 -1.39
C CYS A 90 -7.88 9.96 -2.18
N PHE A 91 -7.20 8.83 -1.99
CA PHE A 91 -7.58 7.55 -2.58
C PHE A 91 -9.02 7.15 -2.21
N LEU A 92 -9.36 7.24 -0.92
CA LEU A 92 -10.70 6.87 -0.43
C LEU A 92 -11.79 7.77 -1.02
N SER A 93 -11.55 9.08 -1.11
CA SER A 93 -12.50 10.02 -1.71
C SER A 93 -12.72 9.76 -3.20
N LEU A 94 -11.66 9.47 -3.96
CA LEU A 94 -11.77 9.11 -5.37
C LEU A 94 -12.54 7.81 -5.55
N ARG A 95 -12.20 6.78 -4.75
CA ARG A 95 -12.91 5.51 -4.76
C ARG A 95 -14.38 5.63 -4.39
N LEU A 96 -14.68 6.45 -3.39
CA LEU A 96 -16.06 6.69 -2.97
C LEU A 96 -16.83 7.44 -4.07
N SER A 97 -16.21 8.39 -4.74
CA SER A 97 -16.82 9.13 -5.86
C SER A 97 -17.12 8.22 -7.06
N GLN A 98 -16.21 7.30 -7.39
CA GLN A 98 -16.44 6.26 -8.39
C GLN A 98 -17.58 5.33 -7.98
N SER A 99 -17.57 4.85 -6.73
CA SER A 99 -18.61 3.93 -6.21
C SER A 99 -20.00 4.56 -6.16
N LEU A 100 -20.08 5.88 -5.96
CA LEU A 100 -21.34 6.64 -5.97
C LEU A 100 -21.77 7.07 -7.39
N GLY A 101 -20.98 6.77 -8.42
CA GLY A 101 -21.26 7.15 -9.80
C GLY A 101 -21.11 8.65 -10.11
N LEU A 102 -20.46 9.41 -9.22
CA LEU A 102 -20.21 10.84 -9.41
C LEU A 102 -19.07 11.13 -10.40
N VAL A 103 -18.16 10.17 -10.56
CA VAL A 103 -17.05 10.21 -11.51
C VAL A 103 -17.06 8.91 -12.32
N GLN A 104 -17.44 9.00 -13.59
CA GLN A 104 -17.27 7.90 -14.54
C GLN A 104 -15.84 7.91 -15.07
N VAL A 105 -15.13 6.81 -14.90
CA VAL A 105 -13.83 6.54 -15.53
C VAL A 105 -13.97 5.36 -16.47
#